data_AF-A0A7D4Y515-F1
#
_entry.id   AF-A0A7D4Y515-F1
#
_cell.length_a   1.000
_cell.length_b   1.000
_cell.length_c   1.000
_cell.angle_alpha   90.00
_cell.angle_beta   90.00
_cell.angle_gamma   90.00
#
_symmetry.space_group_name_H-M   'P 1'
#
loop_
_entity.id
_entity.type
_entity.pdbx_description
1 polymer ?
#
loop_
_entity_poly.entity_id
_entity_poly.type
_entity_poly.pdbx_seq_one_letter_code
_entity_poly.pdbx_strand_id
1 'polypeptide(L)'
;MPSLVELFQLGQLLVLAAALPFAVVAARGFRETPFGRVVRPLVPITAAYLAIVATKLVAPAASTAASRLLGTVAVALIAWAAFQAILLLSGRREL
;
A
#
# COMPACT_ATOMS: atom_id res chain seq x y z
N MET A 1 26.03 -15.35 -7.23
CA MET A 1 25.88 -13.88 -7.22
C MET A 1 24.42 -13.58 -7.47
N PRO A 2 23.72 -12.88 -6.56
CA PRO A 2 22.33 -12.52 -6.79
C PRO A 2 22.21 -11.66 -8.05
N SER A 3 21.14 -11.85 -8.81
CA SER A 3 20.88 -11.01 -9.99
C SER A 3 20.50 -9.59 -9.55
N LEU A 4 20.69 -8.59 -10.42
CA LEU A 4 20.24 -7.21 -10.16
C LEU A 4 18.74 -7.19 -9.80
N VAL A 5 17.93 -8.02 -10.46
CA VAL A 5 16.50 -8.14 -10.21
C VAL A 5 16.20 -8.62 -8.79
N GLU A 6 16.93 -9.62 -8.29
CA GLU A 6 16.79 -10.11 -6.92
C GLU A 6 17.21 -9.05 -5.91
N LEU A 7 18.27 -8.30 -6.19
CA LEU A 7 18.71 -7.18 -5.33
C LEU A 7 17.62 -6.10 -5.22
N PHE A 8 16.99 -5.74 -6.34
CA PHE A 8 15.89 -4.78 -6.37
C PHE A 8 14.66 -5.30 -5.61
N GLN A 9 14.33 -6.58 -5.75
CA GLN A 9 13.19 -7.19 -5.02
C GLN A 9 13.43 -7.21 -3.51
N LEU A 10 14.65 -7.53 -3.07
CA LEU A 10 15.03 -7.48 -1.65
C LEU A 10 14.96 -6.04 -1.13
N GLY A 11 15.49 -5.07 -1.87
CA GLY A 11 15.38 -3.65 -1.53
C GLY A 11 13.92 -3.20 -1.41
N GLN A 12 13.07 -3.61 -2.36
CA GLN A 12 11.63 -3.30 -2.33
C GLN A 12 10.95 -3.93 -1.10
N LEU A 13 11.28 -5.17 -0.75
CA LEU A 13 10.76 -5.83 0.44
C LEU A 13 11.15 -5.08 1.71
N LEU A 14 12.41 -4.68 1.85
CA LEU A 14 12.89 -3.92 3.01
C LEU A 14 12.20 -2.57 3.14
N VAL A 15 12.10 -1.81 2.04
CA VAL A 15 11.43 -0.51 2.03
C VAL A 15 9.95 -0.64 2.40
N LEU A 16 9.24 -1.63 1.83
CA LEU A 16 7.82 -1.84 2.14
C LEU A 16 7.61 -2.34 3.58
N ALA A 17 8.49 -3.21 4.07
CA ALA A 17 8.46 -3.69 5.45
C ALA A 17 8.70 -2.54 6.44
N ALA A 18 9.62 -1.62 6.12
CA ALA A 18 9.85 -0.42 6.90
C ALA A 18 8.70 0.59 6.78
N ALA A 19 8.08 0.73 5.61
CA ALA A 19 6.96 1.64 5.38
C ALA A 19 5.68 1.23 6.12
N LEU A 20 5.44 -0.07 6.28
CA LEU A 20 4.23 -0.60 6.93
C LEU A 20 4.02 -0.08 8.37
N PRO A 21 5.00 -0.13 9.31
CA PRO A 21 4.81 0.44 10.64
C PRO A 21 4.57 1.95 10.60
N PHE A 22 5.23 2.70 9.71
CA PHE A 22 4.95 4.14 9.54
C PHE A 22 3.52 4.38 9.08
N ALA A 23 3.02 3.60 8.12
CA ALA A 23 1.64 3.68 7.67
C ALA A 23 0.66 3.39 8.82
N VAL A 24 0.95 2.39 9.66
CA VAL A 24 0.13 2.07 10.83
C VAL A 24 0.12 3.20 11.86
N VAL A 25 1.29 3.77 12.17
CA VAL A 25 1.42 4.91 13.09
C VAL A 25 0.66 6.12 12.54
N ALA A 26 0.83 6.44 11.26
CA ALA A 26 0.11 7.54 10.63
C ALA A 26 -1.41 7.32 10.65
N ALA A 27 -1.88 6.13 10.29
CA ALA A 27 -3.31 5.80 10.28
C ALA A 27 -3.96 5.91 11.67
N ARG A 28 -3.19 5.57 12.73
CA ARG A 28 -3.64 5.76 14.12
C ARG A 28 -3.59 7.22 14.54
N GLY A 29 -2.52 7.94 14.21
CA GLY A 29 -2.35 9.36 14.57
C GLY A 29 -3.41 10.26 13.95
N PHE A 30 -3.86 9.97 12.73
CA PHE A 30 -4.89 10.74 12.03
C PHE A 30 -6.30 10.17 12.18
N ARG A 31 -6.53 9.21 13.08
CA ARG A 31 -7.81 8.46 13.15
C ARG A 31 -9.04 9.36 13.30
N GLU A 32 -8.93 10.44 14.07
CA GLU A 32 -10.04 11.36 14.38
C GLU A 32 -10.03 12.63 13.52
N THR A 33 -9.18 12.69 12.49
CA THR A 33 -9.10 13.85 11.60
C THR A 33 -9.74 13.56 10.24
N PRO A 34 -10.20 14.60 9.50
CA PRO A 34 -10.66 14.42 8.12
C PRO A 34 -9.58 13.76 7.23
N PHE A 35 -8.31 14.06 7.50
CA PHE A 35 -7.16 13.46 6.79
C PHE A 35 -7.02 11.95 7.07
N GLY A 36 -7.56 11.45 8.18
CA GLY A 36 -7.60 10.03 8.50
C GLY A 36 -8.25 9.16 7.41
N ARG A 37 -9.24 9.68 6.68
CA ARG A 37 -9.88 8.95 5.57
C ARG A 37 -8.94 8.73 4.38
N VAL A 38 -7.97 9.63 4.18
CA VAL A 38 -6.94 9.54 3.13
C VAL A 38 -5.81 8.61 3.56
N VAL A 39 -5.44 8.64 4.84
CA VAL A 39 -4.29 7.90 5.37
C VAL A 39 -4.62 6.43 5.69
N ARG A 40 -5.83 6.14 6.19
CA ARG A 40 -6.22 4.76 6.60
C ARG A 40 -6.01 3.71 5.48
N PRO A 41 -6.36 3.97 4.20
CA PRO A 41 -6.12 3.02 3.12
C PRO A 41 -4.63 2.70 2.87
N LEU A 42 -3.68 3.56 3.29
CA LEU A 42 -2.26 3.31 3.07
C LEU A 42 -1.79 2.02 3.74
N VAL A 43 -2.34 1.66 4.90
CA VAL A 43 -1.97 0.42 5.60
C VAL A 43 -2.24 -0.83 4.74
N PRO A 44 -3.48 -1.10 4.30
CA PRO A 44 -3.74 -2.24 3.43
C PRO A 44 -3.06 -2.13 2.05
N ILE A 45 -2.84 -0.93 1.50
CA ILE A 45 -2.07 -0.75 0.26
C ILE A 45 -0.62 -1.23 0.43
N THR A 46 0.07 -0.73 1.46
CA THR A 46 1.45 -1.12 1.75
C THR A 46 1.55 -2.60 2.06
N ALA A 47 0.61 -3.15 2.83
CA ALA A 47 0.55 -4.59 3.11
C ALA A 47 0.34 -5.43 1.84
N ALA A 48 -0.53 -4.99 0.93
CA ALA A 48 -0.77 -5.67 -0.35
C ALA A 48 0.49 -5.71 -1.21
N TYR A 49 1.19 -4.58 -1.37
CA TYR A 49 2.44 -4.56 -2.12
C TYR A 49 3.54 -5.37 -1.44
N LEU A 50 3.63 -5.35 -0.11
CA LEU A 50 4.58 -6.18 0.63
C LEU A 50 4.32 -7.66 0.38
N ALA A 51 3.05 -8.08 0.42
CA ALA A 51 2.65 -9.45 0.12
C ALA A 51 2.95 -9.85 -1.33
N ILE A 52 2.77 -8.95 -2.31
CA ILE A 52 3.14 -9.18 -3.71
C ILE A 52 4.64 -9.45 -3.85
N VAL A 53 5.48 -8.61 -3.22
CA VAL A 53 6.95 -8.76 -3.29
C VAL A 53 7.39 -10.03 -2.56
N ALA A 54 6.84 -10.31 -1.38
CA ALA A 54 7.11 -11.55 -0.66
C ALA A 54 6.71 -12.79 -1.48
N THR A 55 5.56 -12.75 -2.18
CA THR A 55 5.12 -13.85 -3.06
C THR A 55 6.07 -14.05 -4.23
N LYS A 56 6.63 -12.98 -4.82
CA LYS A 56 7.65 -13.10 -5.88
C LYS A 56 8.88 -13.86 -5.44
N LEU A 57 9.26 -13.74 -4.16
CA LEU A 57 10.45 -14.39 -3.60
C LEU A 57 10.17 -15.83 -3.14
N VAL A 58 9.03 -16.08 -2.50
CA VAL A 58 8.73 -17.37 -1.84
C VAL A 58 7.91 -18.31 -2.72
N ALA A 59 7.06 -17.79 -3.61
CA ALA A 59 6.19 -18.57 -4.48
C ALA A 59 6.05 -17.93 -5.89
N PRO A 60 7.11 -17.96 -6.73
CA PRO A 60 7.12 -17.27 -8.02
C PRO A 60 5.98 -17.70 -8.96
N ALA A 61 5.57 -18.97 -8.92
CA ALA A 61 4.46 -19.49 -9.72
C ALA A 61 3.11 -18.84 -9.38
N ALA A 62 2.90 -18.41 -8.13
CA ALA A 62 1.68 -17.75 -7.68
C ALA A 62 1.73 -16.22 -7.86
N SER A 63 2.91 -15.65 -8.17
CA SER A 63 3.14 -14.20 -8.25
C SER A 63 2.19 -13.48 -9.20
N THR A 64 1.90 -14.05 -10.37
CA THR A 64 1.01 -13.42 -11.36
C THR A 64 -0.42 -13.30 -10.83
N ALA A 65 -0.94 -14.35 -10.19
CA ALA A 65 -2.27 -14.34 -9.61
C ALA A 65 -2.34 -13.39 -8.41
N ALA A 66 -1.35 -13.45 -7.51
CA ALA A 66 -1.25 -12.56 -6.36
C ALA A 66 -1.14 -11.08 -6.77
N SER A 67 -0.31 -10.78 -7.77
CA SER A 67 -0.15 -9.42 -8.30
C SER A 67 -1.43 -8.88 -8.91
N ARG A 68 -2.22 -9.72 -9.59
CA ARG A 68 -3.53 -9.31 -10.12
C ARG A 68 -4.52 -9.05 -9.00
N LEU A 69 -4.73 -10.00 -8.10
CA LEU A 69 -5.72 -9.88 -7.02
C LEU A 69 -5.39 -8.73 -6.06
N LEU A 70 -4.20 -8.76 -5.46
CA LEU A 70 -3.78 -7.75 -4.49
C LEU A 70 -3.54 -6.40 -5.16
N GLY A 71 -3.05 -6.40 -6.41
CA GLY A 71 -2.85 -5.18 -7.19
C GLY A 71 -4.17 -4.49 -7.51
N THR A 72 -5.21 -5.22 -7.92
CA THR A 72 -6.54 -4.63 -8.16
C THR A 72 -7.12 -4.01 -6.89
N VAL A 73 -7.01 -4.69 -5.76
CA VAL A 73 -7.45 -4.15 -4.46
C VAL A 73 -6.65 -2.91 -4.08
N ALA A 74 -5.32 -2.94 -4.23
CA ALA A 74 -4.46 -1.79 -3.95
C ALA A 74 -4.81 -0.59 -4.84
N VAL A 75 -5.03 -0.79 -6.14
CA VAL A 75 -5.45 0.27 -7.07
C VAL A 75 -6.80 0.87 -6.67
N ALA A 76 -7.77 0.04 -6.30
CA ALA A 76 -9.08 0.54 -5.83
C ALA A 76 -8.95 1.38 -4.55
N LEU A 77 -8.10 0.95 -3.60
CA LEU A 77 -7.82 1.70 -2.38
C LEU A 77 -7.07 3.00 -2.63
N ILE A 78 -6.13 3.01 -3.58
CA ILE A 78 -5.42 4.24 -4.01
C ILE A 78 -6.41 5.21 -4.63
N ALA A 79 -7.29 4.75 -5.51
CA ALA A 79 -8.33 5.58 -6.12
C ALA A 79 -9.28 6.16 -5.06
N TRP A 80 -9.67 5.35 -4.07
CA TRP A 80 -10.47 5.81 -2.93
C TRP A 80 -9.74 6.87 -2.10
N ALA A 81 -8.47 6.64 -1.75
CA ALA A 81 -7.67 7.60 -1.00
C ALA A 81 -7.52 8.93 -1.76
N ALA A 82 -7.30 8.87 -3.08
CA ALA A 82 -7.23 10.04 -3.95
C ALA A 82 -8.58 10.79 -3.97
N PHE A 83 -9.69 10.08 -4.09
CA PHE A 83 -11.03 10.68 -4.02
C PHE A 83 -11.26 11.44 -2.69
N GLN A 84 -10.92 10.81 -1.56
CA GLN A 84 -11.01 11.46 -0.24
C GLN A 84 -10.09 12.68 -0.13
N ALA A 85 -8.89 12.62 -0.73
CA ALA A 85 -7.97 13.76 -0.74
C ALA A 85 -8.55 14.93 -1.56
N ILE A 86 -9.17 14.66 -2.71
CA ILE A 86 -9.84 15.68 -3.52
C ILE A 86 -11.00 16.32 -2.75
N LEU A 87 -11.83 15.52 -2.07
CA LEU A 87 -12.92 16.06 -1.23
C LEU A 87 -12.39 16.95 -0.11
N LEU A 88 -11.30 16.53 0.54
CA LEU A 88 -10.66 17.30 1.61
C LEU A 88 -10.09 18.63 1.11
N LEU A 89 -9.39 18.61 -0.03
CA LEU A 89 -8.79 19.80 -0.64
C LEU A 89 -9.82 20.75 -1.25
N SER A 90 -10.97 20.22 -1.70
CA SER A 90 -12.08 21.03 -2.23
C SER A 90 -13.00 21.59 -1.15
N GLY A 91 -12.75 21.31 0.13
CA GLY A 91 -13.59 21.77 1.24
C GLY A 91 -14.97 21.11 1.32
N ARG A 92 -15.25 20.13 0.45
CA ARG A 92 -16.51 19.36 0.41
C ARG A 92 -16.47 18.28 1.50
N ARG A 93 -16.67 18.70 2.75
CA ARG A 93 -16.53 17.86 3.96
C ARG A 93 -17.72 16.93 4.22
N GLU A 94 -18.83 17.09 3.48
CA GLU A 94 -20.12 16.47 3.78
C GLU A 94 -20.60 15.60 2.62
N LEU A 95 -20.25 14.30 2.66
CA LEU A 95 -21.03 13.18 2.13
C LEU A 95 -20.79 11.98 3.05
#